data_AF-A0A9E2P583-F1
#
_entry.id   AF-A0A9E2P583-F1
#
_cell.length_a   1.000
_cell.length_b   1.000
_cell.length_c   1.000
_cell.angle_alpha   90.00
_cell.angle_beta   90.00
_cell.angle_gamma   90.00
#
_symmetry.space_group_name_H-M   'P 1'
#
loop_
_entity.id
_entity.type
_entity.pdbx_description
1 polymer ?
#
loop_
_entity_poly.entity_id
_entity_poly.type
_entity_poly.pdbx_seq_one_letter_code
_entity_poly.pdbx_strand_id
1 'polypeptide(L)' 'DLLAEIIRRRPDLKVQASGGVATVADLTAAAALGCDGAIVGRALYENRFTLEEALAA' A
#
# COMPACT_ATOMS: atom_id res chain seq x y z
N ASP A 1 4.03 -3.80 10.97
CA ASP A 1 3.95 -3.51 12.42
C ASP A 1 3.35 -2.14 12.73
N LEU A 2 3.93 -1.03 12.28
CA LEU A 2 3.41 0.32 12.56
C LEU A 2 1.97 0.56 12.06
N LEU A 3 1.72 0.37 10.75
CA LEU A 3 0.40 0.62 10.17
C LEU A 3 -0.67 -0.28 10.79
N ALA A 4 -0.30 -1.54 11.10
CA ALA A 4 -1.17 -2.50 11.77
C ALA A 4 -1.62 -2.01 13.15
N GLU A 5 -0.71 -1.40 13.91
CA GLU A 5 -1.04 -0.84 15.22
C GLU A 5 -1.98 0.36 15.10
N ILE A 6 -1.72 1.26 14.14
CA ILE A 6 -2.57 2.43 13.89
C ILE A 6 -3.99 1.99 13.53
N ILE A 7 -4.13 1.08 12.55
CA ILE A 7 -5.43 0.56 12.10
C ILE A 7 -6.19 -0.08 13.27
N ARG A 8 -5.52 -0.89 14.08
CA ARG A 8 -6.15 -1.55 15.24
C ARG A 8 -6.57 -0.57 16.33
N ARG A 9 -5.78 0.48 16.59
CA ARG A 9 -6.08 1.46 17.66
C ARG A 9 -7.06 2.53 17.22
N ARG A 10 -7.13 2.82 15.93
CA ARG A 10 -7.95 3.87 15.32
C ARG A 10 -8.62 3.34 14.03
N PRO A 11 -9.55 2.38 14.16
CA PRO A 11 -10.23 1.80 13.01
C PRO A 11 -11.14 2.80 12.26
N ASP A 12 -11.36 3.98 12.85
CA ASP A 12 -12.09 5.10 12.25
C ASP A 12 -11.26 5.88 11.21
N LEU A 13 -9.94 5.75 11.23
CA LEU A 13 -9.06 6.44 10.30
C LEU A 13 -8.93 5.68 9.00
N LYS A 14 -9.00 6.41 7.88
CA LYS A 14 -8.64 5.87 6.58
C LYS A 14 -7.13 5.94 6.39
N VAL A 15 -6.45 4.81 6.40
CA VAL A 15 -4.98 4.73 6.43
C VAL A 15 -4.44 4.46 5.03
N GLN A 16 -3.52 5.30 4.56
CA GLN A 16 -2.79 5.08 3.32
C GLN A 16 -1.35 4.65 3.62
N ALA A 17 -0.93 3.50 3.10
CA ALA A 17 0.45 3.06 3.19
C ALA A 17 1.35 3.95 2.32
N SER A 18 2.44 4.46 2.88
CA SER A 18 3.38 5.31 2.14
C SER A 18 4.81 5.02 2.59
N GLY A 19 5.72 4.99 1.61
CA GLY A 19 7.13 4.64 1.80
C GLY A 19 7.38 3.15 1.66
N GLY A 20 8.13 2.77 0.61
CA GLY A 20 8.62 1.40 0.43
C GLY A 20 7.77 0.47 -0.44
N VAL A 21 6.67 0.94 -1.05
CA VAL A 21 5.92 0.14 -2.04
C VAL A 21 6.78 -0.05 -3.29
N ALA A 22 7.34 -1.24 -3.46
CA ALA A 22 8.35 -1.57 -4.45
C ALA A 22 7.87 -2.64 -5.45
N THR A 23 6.84 -3.40 -5.08
CA THR A 23 6.27 -4.52 -5.84
C THR A 23 4.74 -4.53 -5.71
N VAL A 24 4.07 -5.27 -6.60
CA VAL A 24 2.62 -5.54 -6.51
C VAL A 24 2.27 -6.26 -5.20
N ALA A 25 3.14 -7.15 -4.72
CA ALA A 25 2.92 -7.86 -3.45
C ALA A 25 2.87 -6.92 -2.23
N ASP A 26 3.59 -5.79 -2.28
CA ASP A 26 3.51 -4.78 -1.21
C ASP A 26 2.12 -4.12 -1.17
N LEU A 27 1.46 -3.94 -2.32
CA LEU A 27 0.09 -3.42 -2.41
C LEU A 27 -0.90 -4.42 -1.83
N THR A 28 -0.83 -5.69 -2.24
CA THR A 28 -1.68 -6.76 -1.70
C THR A 28 -1.47 -6.91 -0.18
N ALA A 29 -0.23 -6.78 0.30
CA ALA A 29 0.08 -6.82 1.73
C ALA A 29 -0.51 -5.61 2.49
N ALA A 30 -0.45 -4.41 1.92
CA ALA A 30 -1.06 -3.21 2.51
C ALA A 30 -2.59 -3.33 2.58
N ALA A 31 -3.22 -3.85 1.52
CA ALA A 31 -4.65 -4.12 1.49
C ALA A 31 -5.05 -5.17 2.54
N ALA A 32 -4.32 -6.29 2.61
CA ALA A 32 -4.56 -7.33 3.61
C ALA A 32 -4.34 -6.85 5.06
N LEU A 33 -3.48 -5.85 5.26
CA LEU A 33 -3.28 -5.20 6.56
C LEU A 33 -4.47 -4.33 6.98
N GLY A 34 -5.34 -3.95 6.04
CA GLY A 34 -6.48 -3.06 6.25
C GLY A 34 -6.22 -1.60 5.88
N CYS A 35 -5.21 -1.30 5.06
CA CYS A 35 -5.03 0.05 4.53
C CYS A 35 -6.08 0.34 3.44
N ASP A 36 -6.63 1.55 3.44
CA ASP A 36 -7.58 2.05 2.44
C ASP A 36 -6.91 2.42 1.11
N GLY A 37 -5.58 2.55 1.10
CA GLY A 37 -4.83 2.84 -0.11
C GLY A 37 -3.33 2.77 0.10
N ALA A 38 -2.59 2.98 -0.98
CA ALA A 38 -1.14 3.05 -0.97
C ALA A 38 -0.65 4.15 -1.92
N ILE A 39 0.43 4.82 -1.53
CA ILE A 39 1.09 5.84 -2.35
C ILE A 39 2.27 5.21 -3.06
N VAL A 40 2.20 5.19 -4.39
CA VAL A 40 3.24 4.64 -5.27
C VAL A 40 3.85 5.75 -6.11
N GLY A 41 5.17 5.91 -6.02
CA GLY A 41 5.93 6.87 -6.81
C GLY A 41 7.05 6.18 -7.59
N ARG A 42 8.24 6.12 -6.99
CA ARG A 42 9.47 5.61 -7.63
C ARG A 42 9.30 4.27 -8.35
N ALA A 43 8.53 3.32 -7.83
CA ALA A 43 8.34 2.02 -8.46
C ALA A 43 7.68 2.10 -9.85
N LEU A 44 6.75 3.04 -10.06
CA LEU A 44 6.14 3.30 -11.37
C LEU A 44 7.15 3.99 -12.30
N TYR A 45 7.91 4.98 -11.80
CA TYR A 45 8.94 5.66 -12.61
C TYR A 45 10.09 4.73 -13.03
N GLU A 46 10.40 3.73 -12.22
CA GLU A 46 11.40 2.69 -12.50
C GLU A 46 10.83 1.51 -13.32
N ASN A 47 9.55 1.56 -13.73
CA ASN A 47 8.86 0.48 -14.45
C ASN A 47 8.95 -0.88 -13.75
N ARG A 48 8.89 -0.91 -12.41
CA ARG A 48 8.90 -2.17 -11.64
C ARG A 48 7.61 -2.97 -11.80
N PHE A 49 6.51 -2.26 -12.05
CA PHE A 49 5.20 -2.75 -12.44
C PHE A 49 4.44 -1.59 -13.08
N THR A 50 3.38 -1.92 -13.81
CA THR A 50 2.49 -0.98 -14.49
C THR A 50 1.40 -0.46 -13.55
N LEU A 51 0.78 0.66 -13.91
CA LEU A 51 -0.37 1.17 -13.16
C LEU A 51 -1.53 0.16 -13.16
N GLU A 52 -1.72 -0.54 -14.27
CA GLU A 52 -2.73 -1.56 -14.45
C GLU A 52 -2.51 -2.75 -13.51
N GLU A 53 -1.27 -3.24 -13.40
CA GLU A 53 -0.90 -4.28 -12.43
C GLU A 53 -1.10 -3.82 -10.99
N ALA A 54 -0.82 -2.55 -10.69
CA ALA A 54 -1.05 -1.97 -9.36
C ALA A 54 -2.54 -1.90 -8.98
N LEU A 55 -3.40 -1.58 -9.94
CA LEU A 55 -4.86 -1.49 -9.74
C LEU A 55 -5.54 -2.86 -9.66
N ALA A 56 -4.90 -3.91 -10.20
CA ALA A 56 -5.38 -5.29 -10.14
C ALA A 56 -4.89 -6.07 -8.89
N ALA A 57 -4.08 -5.44 -8.04
CA ALA A 57 -3.39 -6.03 -6.90
C ALA A 57 -4.27 -6.33 -5.67
#